data_AF-A0A506XTY3-F1
#
_entry.id   AF-A0A506XTY3-F1
#
_cell.length_a   1.000
_cell.length_b   1.000
_cell.length_c   1.000
_cell.angle_alpha   90.00
_cell.angle_beta   90.00
_cell.angle_gamma   90.00
#
_symmetry.space_group_name_H-M   'P 1'
#
loop_
_entity.id
_entity.type
_entity.pdbx_description
1 polymer ?
#
loop_
_entity_poly.entity_id
_entity_poly.type
_entity_poly.pdbx_seq_one_letter_code
_entity_poly.pdbx_strand_id
1 'polypeptide(L)' 'MSASPFDGSALPTATLLDQLCAHFPGAGRGHVETVMVEEHEILVGGEPGDVVPGVLFAAVLERLQREAGAHPDGGALPA' A
#
# COMPACT_ATOMS: atom_id res chain seq x y z
N MET A 1 4.75 -11.22 -26.44
CA MET A 1 3.48 -11.15 -25.69
C MET A 1 3.82 -10.63 -24.31
N SER A 2 3.64 -9.34 -24.05
CA SER A 2 3.80 -8.77 -22.71
C SER A 2 2.48 -8.95 -21.98
N ALA A 3 2.42 -9.92 -21.08
CA ALA A 3 1.31 -10.01 -20.15
C ALA A 3 1.44 -8.86 -19.15
N SER A 4 0.54 -7.89 -19.21
CA SER A 4 0.35 -6.97 -18.09
C SER A 4 0.04 -7.82 -16.85
N PRO A 5 0.81 -7.75 -15.75
CA PRO A 5 0.62 -8.64 -14.60
C PRO A 5 -0.68 -8.38 -13.83
N PHE A 6 -1.41 -7.31 -14.16
CA PHE A 6 -2.72 -7.00 -13.62
C PHE A 6 -3.81 -7.48 -14.59
N ASP A 7 -3.90 -8.80 -14.77
CA ASP A 7 -5.13 -9.41 -15.26
C ASP A 7 -6.19 -9.15 -14.18
N GLY A 8 -7.35 -8.60 -14.54
CA GLY A 8 -8.38 -8.09 -13.62
C GLY A 8 -9.04 -9.12 -12.69
N SER A 9 -8.39 -10.25 -12.44
CA SER A 9 -8.69 -11.15 -11.34
C SER A 9 -8.32 -10.47 -10.02
N ALA A 10 -9.27 -10.39 -9.10
CA ALA A 10 -9.03 -9.98 -7.72
C ALA A 10 -7.91 -10.86 -7.14
N LEU A 11 -6.68 -10.33 -7.12
CA LEU A 11 -5.54 -11.01 -6.48
C LEU A 11 -5.90 -11.22 -5.01
N PRO A 12 -5.70 -12.42 -4.45
CA PRO A 12 -6.01 -12.65 -3.05
C PRO A 12 -5.17 -11.69 -2.20
N THR A 13 -5.80 -11.12 -1.17
CA THR A 13 -5.22 -10.08 -0.29
C THR A 13 -3.85 -10.48 0.27
N ALA A 14 -3.63 -11.78 0.51
CA ALA A 14 -2.36 -12.35 0.94
C ALA A 14 -1.23 -12.20 -0.09
N THR A 15 -1.51 -12.31 -1.39
CA THR A 15 -0.53 -12.11 -2.47
C THR A 15 -0.18 -10.63 -2.62
N LEU A 16 -1.16 -9.74 -2.44
CA LEU A 16 -0.98 -8.30 -2.50
C LEU A 16 -0.11 -7.82 -1.34
N LEU A 17 -0.34 -8.35 -0.14
CA LEU A 17 0.49 -8.15 1.04
C LEU A 17 1.95 -8.60 0.82
N ASP A 18 2.16 -9.79 0.23
CA ASP A 18 3.49 -10.31 -0.01
C ASP A 18 4.29 -9.43 -0.99
N GLN A 19 3.63 -8.91 -2.03
CA GLN A 19 4.23 -7.94 -2.96
C GLN A 19 4.56 -6.61 -2.29
N LEU A 20 3.68 -6.09 -1.44
CA LEU A 20 3.94 -4.86 -0.68
C LEU A 20 5.12 -5.02 0.28
N CYS A 21 5.22 -6.15 0.98
CA CYS A 21 6.37 -6.46 1.82
C CYS A 21 7.67 -6.60 1.01
N ALA A 22 7.61 -7.16 -0.20
CA ALA A 22 8.78 -7.23 -1.10
C ALA A 22 9.22 -5.83 -1.59
N HIS A 23 8.27 -4.94 -1.87
CA HIS A 23 8.53 -3.55 -2.25
C HIS A 23 9.01 -2.69 -1.07
N PHE A 24 8.60 -3.03 0.15
CA PHE A 24 8.84 -2.23 1.35
C PHE A 24 9.41 -3.10 2.50
N PRO A 25 10.64 -3.65 2.35
CA PRO A 25 11.22 -4.56 3.34
C PRO A 25 11.53 -3.89 4.69
N GLY A 26 11.53 -2.54 4.73
CA GLY A 26 11.68 -1.77 5.97
C GLY A 26 10.42 -1.72 6.84
N ALA A 27 9.25 -2.02 6.27
CA ALA A 27 8.00 -2.12 7.02
C ALA A 27 7.76 -3.57 7.44
N GLY A 28 7.50 -3.81 8.74
CA GLY A 28 7.15 -5.14 9.22
C GLY A 28 5.85 -5.64 8.59
N ARG A 29 5.76 -6.93 8.25
CA ARG A 29 4.57 -7.52 7.58
C ARG A 29 3.25 -7.20 8.28
N GLY A 30 3.22 -7.22 9.61
CA GLY A 30 2.02 -6.85 10.38
C GLY A 30 1.63 -5.38 10.23
N HIS A 31 2.60 -4.48 10.07
CA HIS A 31 2.31 -3.07 9.81
C HIS A 31 1.78 -2.86 8.39
N VAL A 32 2.38 -3.50 7.39
CA VAL A 32 1.88 -3.46 6.00
C VAL A 32 0.46 -4.01 5.91
N GLU A 33 0.17 -5.11 6.62
CA GLU A 33 -1.17 -5.69 6.69
C GLU A 33 -2.19 -4.73 7.30
N THR A 34 -1.85 -4.08 8.43
CA THR A 34 -2.70 -3.06 9.06
C THR A 34 -3.00 -1.92 8.09
N VAL A 35 -1.97 -1.33 7.46
CA VAL A 35 -2.15 -0.22 6.51
C VAL A 35 -3.01 -0.67 5.32
N MET A 36 -2.82 -1.90 4.83
CA MET A 36 -3.62 -2.44 3.74
C MET A 36 -5.10 -2.60 4.10
N VAL A 37 -5.42 -3.05 5.31
CA VAL A 37 -6.81 -3.13 5.78
C VAL A 37 -7.42 -1.73 5.90
N GLU A 38 -6.70 -0.78 6.51
CA GLU A 38 -7.18 0.59 6.67
C GLU A 38 -7.46 1.26 5.33
N GLU A 39 -6.52 1.20 4.39
CA GLU A 39 -6.70 1.79 3.04
C GLU A 39 -7.82 1.09 2.27
N HIS A 40 -7.99 -0.22 2.46
CA HIS A 40 -9.11 -0.95 1.88
C HIS A 40 -10.44 -0.43 2.42
N GLU A 41 -10.60 -0.28 3.74
CA GLU A 41 -11.80 0.27 4.35
C GLU A 41 -12.10 1.72 3.88
N ILE A 42 -11.06 2.55 3.73
CA ILE A 42 -11.17 3.92 3.22
C ILE A 42 -11.67 3.93 1.77
N LEU A 43 -11.10 3.09 0.90
CA LEU A 43 -11.46 3.01 -0.52
C LEU A 43 -12.85 2.41 -0.74
N VAL A 44 -13.25 1.46 0.11
CA VAL A 44 -14.58 0.84 0.17
C VAL A 44 -15.64 1.82 0.67
N GLY A 45 -15.25 2.85 1.44
CA GLY A 45 -16.17 3.87 1.94
C GLY A 45 -17.24 3.34 2.89
N GLY A 46 -17.03 2.17 3.47
CA GLY A 46 -17.98 1.49 4.37
C GLY A 46 -19.08 0.67 3.67
N GLU A 47 -19.13 0.63 2.34
CA GLU A 47 -20.02 -0.27 1.59
C GLU A 47 -19.22 -1.41 0.98
N PRO A 48 -19.65 -2.69 1.04
CA PRO A 48 -18.90 -3.83 0.52
C PRO A 48 -18.80 -3.78 -1.02
N GLY A 49 -17.90 -2.94 -1.52
CA GLY A 49 -17.55 -2.76 -2.92
C GLY A 49 -16.22 -3.42 -3.22
N ASP A 50 -16.07 -3.86 -4.47
CA ASP A 50 -14.84 -4.48 -4.96
C ASP A 50 -13.80 -3.37 -5.21
N VAL A 51 -12.79 -3.28 -4.35
CA VAL A 51 -11.68 -2.35 -4.59
C VAL A 51 -10.73 -2.97 -5.59
N VAL A 52 -10.45 -2.21 -6.65
CA VAL A 52 -9.46 -2.60 -7.64
C VAL A 52 -8.12 -2.81 -6.95
N PRO A 53 -7.52 -4.02 -7.01
CA PRO A 53 -6.31 -4.35 -6.26
C PRO A 53 -5.12 -3.43 -6.58
N GLY A 54 -5.03 -2.93 -7.83
CA GLY A 54 -4.02 -1.95 -8.21
C GLY A 54 -4.17 -0.59 -7.51
N VAL A 55 -5.40 -0.15 -7.22
CA VAL A 55 -5.68 1.10 -6.49
C VAL A 55 -5.31 0.94 -5.02
N LEU A 56 -5.70 -0.18 -4.41
CA LEU A 56 -5.32 -0.50 -3.04
C LEU A 56 -3.79 -0.58 -2.89
N PHE A 57 -3.11 -1.26 -3.82
CA PHE A 57 -1.65 -1.36 -3.82
C PHE A 57 -0.99 0.03 -3.88
N ALA A 58 -1.45 0.90 -4.77
CA ALA A 58 -0.91 2.25 -4.91
C ALA A 58 -1.14 3.10 -3.64
N ALA A 59 -2.33 3.02 -3.04
CA ALA A 59 -2.66 3.74 -1.81
C ALA A 59 -1.79 3.31 -0.63
N VAL A 60 -1.64 1.99 -0.43
CA VAL A 60 -0.79 1.43 0.63
C VAL A 60 0.67 1.80 0.42
N LEU A 61 1.16 1.71 -0.82
CA LEU A 61 2.53 2.09 -1.14
C LEU A 61 2.78 3.58 -0.92
N GLU A 62 1.83 4.46 -1.26
CA GLU A 62 1.93 5.90 -1.00
C GLU A 62 2.01 6.18 0.50
N ARG A 63 1.14 5.54 1.29
CA ARG A 63 1.11 5.71 2.75
C ARG A 63 2.38 5.21 3.43
N LEU A 64 2.86 4.01 3.09
CA LEU A 64 4.12 3.47 3.60
C LEU A 64 5.32 4.36 3.22
N GLN A 65 5.35 4.90 1.99
CA GLN A 65 6.36 5.87 1.57
C GLN A 65 6.27 7.19 2.35
N ARG A 66 5.06 7.68 2.64
CA ARG A 66 4.87 8.88 3.46
C ARG A 66 5.32 8.65 4.90
N GLU A 67 5.04 7.50 5.49
CA GLU A 67 5.46 7.14 6.84
C GLU A 67 6.99 6.97 6.94
N ALA A 68 7.61 6.32 5.95
CA ALA A 68 9.05 6.16 5.90
C ALA A 68 9.80 7.46 5.52
N GLY A 69 9.21 8.28 4.64
CA GLY A 69 9.71 9.59 4.23
C GLY A 69 9.42 10.70 5.25
N ALA A 70 8.50 10.48 6.20
CA ALA A 70 8.30 11.31 7.38
C ALA A 70 9.36 11.08 8.46
N HIS A 71 10.50 10.47 8.10
CA HIS A 71 11.74 10.73 8.82
C HIS A 71 12.03 12.24 8.70
N PRO A 72 12.15 12.98 9.82
CA PRO A 72 12.31 14.42 9.77
C PRO A 72 13.68 14.76 9.19
N ASP A 73 13.75 15.00 7.88
CA ASP A 73 14.57 16.10 7.38
C ASP A 73 13.85 17.40 7.78
N GLY A 74 13.78 17.60 9.09
CA GLY A 74 13.64 18.91 9.69
C GLY A 74 14.97 19.60 9.48
N GLY A 75 15.23 19.98 8.23
CA GLY A 75 16.28 20.88 7.87
C GLY A 75 16.23 22.06 8.82
N ALA A 76 17.32 22.23 9.56
CA ALA A 76 17.63 23.48 10.21
C ALA A 76 17.49 24.58 9.15
N LEU A 77 16.44 25.40 9.25
CA LEU A 77 16.37 26.67 8.55
C LEU A 77 17.51 27.54 9.13
N PRO A 78 18.51 27.97 8.34
CA PRO A 78 19.47 28.94 8.83
C PRO A 78 18.78 30.30 8.94
N ALA A 79 18.76 30.87 10.14
CA ALA A 79 18.45 32.27 10.40
C ALA A 79 19.62 32.90 11.18
#